data_AF-A0A927Z805-F1
#
_entry.id   AF-A0A927Z805-F1
#
_cell.length_a   1.000
_cell.length_b   1.000
_cell.length_c   1.000
_cell.angle_alpha   90.00
_cell.angle_beta   90.00
_cell.angle_gamma   90.00
#
_symmetry.space_group_name_H-M   'P 1'
#
loop_
_entity.id
_entity.type
_entity.pdbx_description
1 polymer ?
#
loop_
_entity_poly.entity_id
_entity_poly.type
_entity_poly.pdbx_seq_one_letter_code
_entity_poly.pdbx_strand_id
1 'polypeptide(L)'
;MKQYTSVLMLHIRSTFYKILIVFAAMAGAEFFLFSRHLKLMLASDFSEDVLRLGLGMIFDDSKIHFVFLGAFLLISIILVLHGFEFKEKLSYTIRRLSIPEKHYFFLQGLYYSLIYILLFVVQLVIIWLLSQYYFETVPENLYSNQTLFLTFYSSNFLHSLLPLEETVRVVRNIFIIFALGFSGAYQSHTQRRGKKQGSFLVLALIVLLTFQSELGTFGGDLIAILASVTVLCIIIYNMLRKGNGYEI
;
A
#
# COMPACT_ATOMS: atom_id res chain seq x y z
N MET A 1 -10.30 -6.93 30.61
CA MET A 1 -9.46 -6.84 29.39
C MET A 1 -10.33 -6.42 28.23
N LYS A 2 -10.00 -5.30 27.57
CA LYS A 2 -10.91 -4.59 26.66
C LYS A 2 -11.23 -5.46 25.43
N GLN A 3 -12.49 -5.85 25.26
CA GLN A 3 -12.95 -6.78 24.20
C GLN A 3 -12.45 -6.41 22.79
N TYR A 4 -12.22 -5.12 22.53
CA TYR A 4 -11.65 -4.60 21.29
C TYR A 4 -10.23 -5.11 20.99
N THR A 5 -9.36 -5.28 21.99
CA THR A 5 -7.98 -5.75 21.77
C THR A 5 -7.94 -7.23 21.42
N SER A 6 -8.85 -8.02 21.98
CA SER A 6 -8.96 -9.45 21.69
C SER A 6 -9.41 -9.71 20.25
N VAL A 7 -10.34 -8.90 19.73
CA VAL A 7 -10.78 -8.98 18.32
C VAL A 7 -9.63 -8.62 17.38
N LEU A 8 -8.89 -7.55 17.68
CA LEU A 8 -7.75 -7.09 16.88
C LEU A 8 -6.61 -8.13 16.89
N MET A 9 -6.33 -8.73 18.05
CA MET A 9 -5.32 -9.77 18.21
C MET A 9 -5.65 -11.04 17.39
N LEU A 10 -6.93 -11.38 17.25
CA LEU A 10 -7.37 -12.53 16.46
C LEU A 10 -7.18 -12.27 14.95
N HIS A 11 -7.48 -11.05 14.48
CA HIS A 11 -7.17 -10.60 13.11
C HIS A 11 -5.67 -10.67 12.83
N ILE A 12 -4.85 -10.05 13.70
CA ILE A 12 -3.39 -10.04 13.55
C ILE A 12 -2.85 -11.46 13.44
N ARG A 13 -3.23 -12.38 14.33
CA ARG A 13 -2.64 -13.72 14.37
C ARG A 13 -2.83 -14.52 13.07
N SER A 14 -3.92 -14.29 12.34
CA SER A 14 -4.25 -15.07 11.15
C SER A 14 -3.71 -14.48 9.84
N THR A 15 -3.45 -13.17 9.79
CA THR A 15 -2.90 -12.49 8.60
C THR A 15 -1.42 -12.18 8.71
N PHE A 16 -0.88 -12.05 9.92
CA PHE A 16 0.47 -11.52 10.16
C PHE A 16 1.55 -12.28 9.41
N TYR A 17 1.56 -13.61 9.49
CA TYR A 17 2.56 -14.42 8.78
C TYR A 17 2.41 -14.33 7.25
N LYS A 18 1.17 -14.26 6.73
CA LYS A 18 0.92 -14.12 5.29
C LYS A 18 1.46 -12.77 4.79
N ILE A 19 1.20 -11.69 5.51
CA ILE A 19 1.68 -10.34 5.19
C ILE A 19 3.21 -10.27 5.30
N LEU A 20 3.80 -10.87 6.33
CA LEU A 20 5.24 -10.89 6.54
C LEU A 20 5.98 -11.64 5.42
N ILE A 21 5.41 -12.75 4.94
CA ILE A 21 5.95 -13.48 3.78
C ILE A 21 5.92 -12.59 2.53
N VAL A 22 4.85 -11.84 2.30
CA VAL A 22 4.76 -10.91 1.15
C VAL A 22 5.82 -9.81 1.25
N PHE A 23 6.02 -9.22 2.42
CA PHE A 23 7.07 -8.22 2.63
C PHE A 23 8.47 -8.79 2.41
N ALA A 24 8.75 -10.00 2.92
CA ALA A 24 10.03 -10.66 2.71
C ALA A 24 10.28 -11.00 1.23
N ALA A 25 9.25 -11.49 0.53
CA ALA A 25 9.32 -11.80 -0.89
C ALA A 25 9.54 -10.53 -1.73
N MET A 26 8.85 -9.44 -1.40
CA MET A 26 9.03 -8.13 -2.03
C MET A 26 10.47 -7.62 -1.83
N ALA A 27 10.97 -7.59 -0.60
CA ALA A 27 12.34 -7.16 -0.31
C ALA A 27 13.39 -8.00 -1.05
N GLY A 28 13.21 -9.33 -1.07
CA GLY A 28 14.12 -10.24 -1.80
C GLY A 28 14.09 -10.04 -3.30
N ALA A 29 12.91 -9.85 -3.90
CA ALA A 29 12.75 -9.60 -5.33
C ALA A 29 13.36 -8.26 -5.75
N GLU A 30 13.12 -7.19 -4.98
CA GLU A 30 13.69 -5.86 -5.25
C GLU A 30 15.21 -5.86 -5.11
N PHE A 31 15.74 -6.49 -4.05
CA PHE A 31 17.18 -6.66 -3.88
C PHE A 31 17.83 -7.46 -5.02
N PHE A 32 17.19 -8.54 -5.46
CA PHE A 32 17.69 -9.34 -6.57
C PHE A 32 17.70 -8.56 -7.89
N LEU A 33 16.62 -7.84 -8.22
CA LEU A 33 16.53 -7.04 -9.44
C LEU A 33 17.56 -5.90 -9.44
N PHE A 34 17.65 -5.17 -8.32
CA PHE A 34 18.58 -4.07 -8.15
C PHE A 34 20.04 -4.55 -8.24
N SER A 35 20.41 -5.59 -7.50
CA SER A 35 21.78 -6.12 -7.51
C SER A 35 22.19 -6.67 -8.88
N ARG A 36 21.27 -7.32 -9.61
CA ARG A 36 21.52 -7.76 -10.98
C ARG A 36 21.78 -6.59 -11.92
N HIS A 37 20.95 -5.55 -11.84
CA HIS A 37 21.06 -4.38 -12.71
C HIS A 37 22.33 -3.58 -12.39
N LEU A 38 22.66 -3.41 -11.11
CA LEU A 38 23.91 -2.77 -10.66
C LEU A 38 25.15 -3.51 -11.20
N LYS A 39 25.18 -4.84 -11.13
CA LYS A 39 26.30 -5.66 -11.67
C LYS A 39 26.43 -5.52 -13.18
N LEU A 40 25.31 -5.50 -13.90
CA LEU A 40 25.32 -5.28 -15.35
C LEU A 40 25.85 -3.90 -15.71
N MET A 41 25.47 -2.86 -14.95
CA MET A 41 25.93 -1.49 -15.14
C MET A 41 27.43 -1.34 -14.83
N LEU A 42 27.93 -2.00 -13.78
CA LEU A 42 29.36 -2.02 -13.46
C LEU A 42 30.20 -2.77 -14.51
N ALA A 43 29.64 -3.81 -15.13
CA ALA A 43 30.33 -4.63 -16.12
C ALA A 43 30.40 -3.98 -17.52
N SER A 44 29.62 -2.92 -17.76
CA SER A 44 29.45 -2.31 -19.10
C SER A 44 30.26 -1.04 -19.34
N ASP A 45 31.25 -0.72 -18.49
CA ASP A 45 32.21 0.40 -18.65
C ASP A 45 31.52 1.72 -19.07
N PHE A 46 30.37 2.01 -18.44
CA PHE A 46 29.65 3.26 -18.65
C PHE A 46 30.48 4.46 -18.19
N SER A 47 30.41 5.56 -18.94
CA SER A 47 31.08 6.82 -18.61
C SER A 47 30.73 7.32 -17.21
N GLU A 48 31.71 7.90 -16.50
CA GLU A 48 31.60 8.37 -15.10
C GLU A 48 30.36 9.26 -14.84
N ASP A 49 29.92 10.03 -15.83
CA ASP A 49 28.74 10.89 -15.75
C ASP A 49 27.41 10.12 -15.70
N VAL A 50 27.34 8.94 -16.33
CA VAL A 50 26.17 8.05 -16.29
C VAL A 50 26.08 7.32 -14.95
N LEU A 51 27.22 7.00 -14.32
CA LEU A 51 27.21 6.47 -12.95
C LEU A 51 26.75 7.52 -11.93
N ARG A 52 27.12 8.81 -12.11
CA ARG A 52 26.72 9.91 -11.22
C ARG A 52 25.21 10.19 -11.19
N LEU A 53 24.53 10.08 -12.32
CA LEU A 53 23.07 10.16 -12.44
C LEU A 53 22.38 8.77 -12.30
N GLY A 54 23.18 7.70 -12.13
CA GLY A 54 22.78 6.32 -12.36
C GLY A 54 21.76 5.78 -11.39
N LEU A 55 21.73 6.22 -10.13
CA LEU A 55 20.84 5.65 -9.12
C LEU A 55 19.36 5.77 -9.52
N GLY A 56 18.92 6.94 -10.00
CA GLY A 56 17.55 7.14 -10.50
C GLY A 56 17.23 6.30 -11.73
N MET A 57 18.16 6.19 -12.68
CA MET A 57 18.00 5.34 -13.86
C MET A 57 17.93 3.85 -13.51
N ILE A 58 18.73 3.39 -12.54
CA ILE A 58 18.69 2.00 -12.03
C ILE A 58 17.30 1.73 -11.43
N PHE A 59 16.73 2.65 -10.66
CA PHE A 59 15.40 2.46 -10.06
C PHE A 59 14.27 2.42 -11.11
N ASP A 60 14.33 3.31 -12.11
CA ASP A 60 13.32 3.33 -13.18
C ASP A 60 13.43 2.09 -14.09
N ASP A 61 14.64 1.67 -14.45
CA ASP A 61 14.85 0.53 -15.37
C ASP A 61 14.77 -0.85 -14.66
N SER A 62 15.02 -0.91 -13.34
CA SER A 62 14.93 -2.15 -12.56
C SER A 62 13.49 -2.66 -12.41
N LYS A 63 12.47 -1.93 -12.89
CA LYS A 63 11.06 -2.36 -12.85
C LYS A 63 10.54 -2.66 -11.43
N ILE A 64 11.17 -2.06 -10.42
CA ILE A 64 10.85 -2.23 -8.99
C ILE A 64 9.39 -1.86 -8.71
N HIS A 65 8.86 -0.88 -9.44
CA HIS A 65 7.45 -0.51 -9.39
C HIS A 65 6.49 -1.68 -9.67
N PHE A 66 6.81 -2.60 -10.60
CA PHE A 66 5.95 -3.77 -10.86
C PHE A 66 5.94 -4.74 -9.68
N VAL A 67 7.06 -4.88 -8.97
CA VAL A 67 7.16 -5.72 -7.77
C VAL A 67 6.30 -5.13 -6.66
N PHE A 68 6.38 -3.81 -6.43
CA PHE A 68 5.54 -3.11 -5.47
C PHE A 68 4.04 -3.23 -5.81
N LEU A 69 3.66 -3.00 -7.07
CA LEU A 69 2.27 -3.14 -7.52
C LEU A 69 1.76 -4.59 -7.35
N GLY A 70 2.61 -5.58 -7.62
CA GLY A 70 2.32 -6.99 -7.38
C GLY A 70 2.09 -7.29 -5.90
N ALA A 71 2.97 -6.80 -5.01
CA ALA A 71 2.84 -6.96 -3.57
C ALA A 71 1.57 -6.27 -3.03
N PHE A 72 1.28 -5.07 -3.49
CA PHE A 72 0.07 -4.31 -3.17
C PHE A 72 -1.20 -5.09 -3.55
N LEU A 73 -1.23 -5.67 -4.75
CA LEU A 73 -2.34 -6.52 -5.20
C LEU A 73 -2.48 -7.77 -4.35
N LEU A 74 -1.37 -8.45 -4.05
CA LEU A 74 -1.37 -9.68 -3.28
C LEU A 74 -1.89 -9.44 -1.85
N ILE A 75 -1.44 -8.36 -1.21
CA ILE A 75 -1.97 -7.91 0.09
C ILE A 75 -3.47 -7.60 -0.02
N SER A 76 -3.88 -6.85 -1.03
CA SER A 76 -5.30 -6.55 -1.27
C SER A 76 -6.16 -7.82 -1.40
N ILE A 77 -5.66 -8.84 -2.11
CA ILE A 77 -6.32 -10.15 -2.23
C ILE A 77 -6.35 -10.87 -0.88
N ILE A 78 -5.25 -10.90 -0.13
CA ILE A 78 -5.20 -11.53 1.20
C ILE A 78 -6.23 -10.88 2.14
N LEU A 79 -6.33 -9.55 2.17
CA LEU A 79 -7.27 -8.82 3.04
C LEU A 79 -8.73 -9.11 2.67
N VAL A 80 -9.02 -9.23 1.36
CA VAL A 80 -10.35 -9.61 0.87
C VAL A 80 -10.67 -11.06 1.24
N LEU A 81 -9.78 -12.01 0.94
CA LEU A 81 -9.93 -13.44 1.24
C LEU A 81 -10.06 -13.70 2.74
N HIS A 82 -9.34 -12.96 3.58
CA HIS A 82 -9.50 -13.00 5.02
C HIS A 82 -10.93 -12.65 5.44
N GLY A 83 -11.59 -11.73 4.73
CA GLY A 83 -13.00 -11.44 4.89
C GLY A 83 -13.94 -12.62 4.58
N PHE A 84 -13.54 -13.56 3.71
CA PHE A 84 -14.31 -14.78 3.37
C PHE A 84 -14.19 -15.84 4.46
N GLU A 85 -12.97 -16.16 4.91
CA GLU A 85 -12.69 -17.22 5.91
C GLU A 85 -13.41 -16.94 7.25
N PHE A 86 -13.64 -15.67 7.56
CA PHE A 86 -14.28 -15.22 8.79
C PHE A 86 -15.81 -15.31 8.80
N LYS A 87 -16.45 -15.62 7.66
CA LYS A 87 -17.92 -15.70 7.51
C LYS A 87 -18.55 -16.81 8.37
N GLU A 88 -17.90 -17.98 8.44
CA GLU A 88 -18.48 -19.20 9.03
C GLU A 88 -18.22 -19.34 10.54
N LYS A 89 -16.96 -19.15 10.99
CA LYS A 89 -16.58 -19.43 12.38
C LYS A 89 -16.83 -18.25 13.35
N LEU A 90 -16.87 -17.02 12.86
CA LEU A 90 -16.88 -15.81 13.71
C LEU A 90 -18.25 -15.14 13.84
N SER A 91 -19.22 -15.43 12.97
CA SER A 91 -20.62 -14.96 13.16
C SER A 91 -21.19 -15.44 14.50
N TYR A 92 -20.84 -16.66 14.94
CA TYR A 92 -21.24 -17.18 16.24
C TYR A 92 -20.47 -16.54 17.42
N THR A 93 -19.21 -16.15 17.21
CA THR A 93 -18.35 -15.58 18.26
C THR A 93 -18.61 -14.09 18.47
N ILE A 94 -18.83 -13.32 17.39
CA ILE A 94 -19.23 -11.89 17.46
C ILE A 94 -20.61 -11.74 18.08
N ARG A 95 -21.57 -12.63 17.76
CA ARG A 95 -22.92 -12.60 18.34
C ARG A 95 -22.92 -12.81 19.86
N ARG A 96 -21.87 -13.45 20.41
CA ARG A 96 -21.65 -13.59 21.86
C ARG A 96 -20.94 -12.40 22.51
N LEU A 97 -20.24 -11.56 21.76
CA LEU A 97 -19.39 -10.50 22.33
C LEU A 97 -20.13 -9.15 22.49
N SER A 98 -21.40 -9.05 22.05
CA SER A 98 -22.27 -7.88 22.22
C SER A 98 -21.65 -6.54 21.76
N ILE A 99 -20.70 -6.58 20.81
CA ILE A 99 -20.10 -5.37 20.24
C ILE A 99 -20.99 -4.89 19.08
N PRO A 100 -21.34 -3.59 19.02
CA PRO A 100 -22.12 -3.04 17.92
C PRO A 100 -21.37 -3.22 16.58
N GLU A 101 -22.08 -3.72 15.55
CA GLU A 101 -21.52 -4.00 14.21
C GLU A 101 -20.77 -2.80 13.61
N LYS A 102 -21.23 -1.57 13.91
CA LYS A 102 -20.57 -0.31 13.51
C LYS A 102 -19.11 -0.26 13.97
N HIS A 103 -18.85 -0.56 15.24
CA HIS A 103 -17.50 -0.43 15.81
C HIS A 103 -16.56 -1.48 15.26
N TYR A 104 -17.06 -2.70 15.05
CA TYR A 104 -16.30 -3.77 14.42
C TYR A 104 -15.88 -3.40 12.99
N PHE A 105 -16.78 -2.81 12.22
CA PHE A 105 -16.48 -2.32 10.87
C PHE A 105 -15.37 -1.26 10.86
N PHE A 106 -15.46 -0.26 11.74
CA PHE A 106 -14.43 0.79 11.84
C PHE A 106 -13.07 0.22 12.26
N LEU A 107 -13.05 -0.72 13.21
CA LEU A 107 -11.82 -1.36 13.65
C LEU A 107 -11.16 -2.18 12.53
N GLN A 108 -11.96 -2.91 11.75
CA GLN A 108 -11.48 -3.68 10.61
C GLN A 108 -10.96 -2.76 9.49
N GLY A 109 -11.66 -1.66 9.20
CA GLY A 109 -11.20 -0.66 8.22
C GLY A 109 -9.88 -0.01 8.62
N LEU A 110 -9.74 0.40 9.89
CA LEU A 110 -8.49 0.95 10.42
C LEU A 110 -7.35 -0.06 10.36
N TYR A 111 -7.61 -1.33 10.70
CA TYR A 111 -6.62 -2.39 10.59
C TYR A 111 -6.12 -2.57 9.15
N TYR A 112 -7.03 -2.55 8.17
CA TYR A 112 -6.67 -2.66 6.75
C TYR A 112 -5.86 -1.45 6.28
N SER A 113 -6.26 -0.23 6.66
CA SER A 113 -5.49 0.98 6.37
C SER A 113 -4.08 0.94 6.98
N LEU A 114 -3.94 0.45 8.22
CA LEU A 114 -2.64 0.30 8.88
C LEU A 114 -1.71 -0.67 8.14
N ILE A 115 -2.25 -1.75 7.57
CA ILE A 115 -1.45 -2.68 6.75
C ILE A 115 -0.91 -1.97 5.50
N TYR A 116 -1.73 -1.15 4.84
CA TYR A 116 -1.26 -0.36 3.68
C TYR A 116 -0.24 0.70 4.08
N ILE A 117 -0.40 1.38 5.23
CA ILE A 117 0.63 2.29 5.75
C ILE A 117 1.94 1.52 5.99
N LEU A 118 1.85 0.32 6.59
CA LEU A 118 3.02 -0.52 6.85
C LEU A 118 3.72 -0.93 5.56
N LEU A 119 2.97 -1.29 4.51
CA LEU A 119 3.53 -1.55 3.17
C LEU A 119 4.37 -0.37 2.67
N PHE A 120 3.83 0.86 2.75
CA PHE A 120 4.54 2.07 2.33
C PHE A 120 5.82 2.29 3.15
N VAL A 121 5.76 2.10 4.47
CA VAL A 121 6.93 2.25 5.35
C VAL A 121 7.99 1.19 5.02
N VAL A 122 7.60 -0.07 4.83
CA VAL A 122 8.51 -1.14 4.44
C VAL A 122 9.17 -0.84 3.10
N GLN A 123 8.42 -0.33 2.12
CA GLN A 123 8.98 0.09 0.83
C GLN A 123 10.05 1.17 0.99
N LEU A 124 9.79 2.20 1.80
CA LEU A 124 10.76 3.26 2.08
C LEU A 124 12.04 2.73 2.72
N VAL A 125 11.91 1.79 3.66
CA VAL A 125 13.06 1.14 4.30
C VAL A 125 13.86 0.33 3.29
N ILE A 126 13.22 -0.41 2.38
CA ILE A 126 13.91 -1.18 1.33
C ILE A 126 14.69 -0.23 0.41
N ILE A 127 14.07 0.86 -0.07
CA ILE A 127 14.75 1.85 -0.92
C ILE A 127 15.96 2.46 -0.21
N TRP A 128 15.81 2.78 1.08
CA TRP A 128 16.91 3.29 1.88
C TRP A 128 18.05 2.27 1.99
N LEU A 129 17.74 0.99 2.28
CA LEU A 129 18.73 -0.10 2.32
C LEU A 129 19.42 -0.33 0.96
N LEU A 130 18.68 -0.31 -0.14
CA LEU A 130 19.25 -0.44 -1.49
C LEU A 130 20.19 0.72 -1.84
N SER A 131 19.83 1.92 -1.38
CA SER A 131 20.66 3.12 -1.55
C SER A 131 21.96 3.02 -0.74
N GLN A 132 21.91 2.52 0.50
CA GLN A 132 23.11 2.23 1.29
C GLN A 132 23.99 1.18 0.60
N TYR A 133 23.40 0.08 0.12
CA TYR A 133 24.12 -0.96 -0.63
C TYR A 133 24.81 -0.41 -1.89
N TYR A 134 24.18 0.55 -2.57
CA TYR A 134 24.79 1.25 -3.71
C TYR A 134 26.02 2.08 -3.30
N PHE A 135 25.92 2.86 -2.22
CA PHE A 135 27.04 3.68 -1.71
C PHE A 135 28.23 2.84 -1.24
N GLU A 136 28.00 1.62 -0.73
CA GLU A 136 29.07 0.69 -0.36
C GLU A 136 29.75 0.05 -1.59
N THR A 137 29.04 -0.07 -2.72
CA THR A 137 29.52 -0.78 -3.91
C THR A 137 30.22 0.14 -4.91
N VAL A 138 29.86 1.42 -4.95
CA VAL A 138 30.34 2.41 -5.93
C VAL A 138 31.40 3.32 -5.29
N PRO A 139 32.50 3.65 -5.98
CA PRO A 139 33.54 4.49 -5.40
C PRO A 139 33.06 5.91 -5.05
N GLU A 140 33.61 6.45 -3.96
CA GLU A 140 33.16 7.67 -3.28
C GLU A 140 33.23 8.96 -4.14
N ASN A 141 33.96 8.91 -5.26
CA ASN A 141 34.08 10.01 -6.22
C ASN A 141 32.84 10.21 -7.12
N LEU A 142 31.91 9.23 -7.12
CA LEU A 142 30.75 9.21 -8.02
C LEU A 142 29.42 9.53 -7.34
N TYR A 143 29.38 9.67 -6.01
CA TYR A 143 28.16 10.04 -5.30
C TYR A 143 28.36 11.27 -4.41
N SER A 144 27.26 11.97 -4.14
CA SER A 144 27.19 13.11 -3.22
C SER A 144 26.17 12.79 -2.14
N ASN A 145 26.25 13.45 -0.97
CA ASN A 145 25.25 13.32 0.10
C ASN A 145 23.82 13.66 -0.38
N GLN A 146 23.68 14.39 -1.49
CA GLN A 146 22.39 14.74 -2.10
C GLN A 146 21.88 13.74 -3.14
N THR A 147 22.68 12.74 -3.53
CA THR A 147 22.32 11.78 -4.59
C THR A 147 21.05 10.98 -4.25
N LEU A 148 20.83 10.65 -2.97
CA LEU A 148 19.60 10.00 -2.52
C LEU A 148 18.38 10.89 -2.75
N PHE A 149 18.43 12.17 -2.31
CA PHE A 149 17.32 13.12 -2.48
C PHE A 149 17.05 13.43 -3.96
N LEU A 150 18.11 13.59 -4.76
CA LEU A 150 17.98 13.75 -6.22
C LEU A 150 17.32 12.54 -6.86
N THR A 151 17.61 11.32 -6.39
CA THR A 151 16.97 10.10 -6.91
C THR A 151 15.47 10.04 -6.62
N PHE A 152 15.04 10.50 -5.44
CA PHE A 152 13.61 10.68 -5.12
C PHE A 152 12.94 11.75 -5.97
N TYR A 153 13.70 12.75 -6.43
CA TYR A 153 13.19 13.80 -7.31
C TYR A 153 13.12 13.34 -8.78
N SER A 154 14.11 12.59 -9.25
CA SER A 154 14.24 12.22 -10.66
C SER A 154 13.37 11.04 -11.09
N SER A 155 13.05 10.10 -10.18
CA SER A 155 12.28 8.91 -10.55
C SER A 155 10.79 9.07 -10.22
N ASN A 156 9.94 8.79 -11.21
CA ASN A 156 8.48 8.93 -11.10
C ASN A 156 7.89 8.06 -9.98
N PHE A 157 8.46 6.86 -9.78
CA PHE A 157 8.01 5.92 -8.77
C PHE A 157 8.37 6.38 -7.35
N LEU A 158 9.62 6.79 -7.11
CA LEU A 158 10.04 7.24 -5.78
C LEU A 158 9.39 8.58 -5.42
N HIS A 159 9.17 9.46 -6.40
CA HIS A 159 8.44 10.70 -6.20
C HIS A 159 6.97 10.46 -5.83
N SER A 160 6.33 9.44 -6.40
CA SER A 160 4.97 9.03 -6.00
C SER A 160 4.91 8.37 -4.62
N LEU A 161 6.01 7.76 -4.17
CA LEU A 161 6.10 7.12 -2.86
C LEU A 161 6.39 8.13 -1.74
N LEU A 162 7.33 9.06 -1.98
CA LEU A 162 7.69 10.15 -1.08
C LEU A 162 7.78 11.47 -1.87
N PRO A 163 6.66 12.17 -2.04
CA PRO A 163 6.64 13.48 -2.70
C PRO A 163 7.27 14.49 -1.74
N LEU A 164 8.52 14.88 -2.00
CA LEU A 164 9.25 15.84 -1.17
C LEU A 164 8.68 17.25 -1.28
N GLU A 165 8.11 17.60 -2.44
CA GLU A 165 7.64 18.96 -2.75
C GLU A 165 6.12 19.01 -3.04
N GLU A 166 5.53 17.91 -3.52
CA GLU A 166 4.11 17.86 -3.89
C GLU A 166 3.20 17.44 -2.72
N THR A 167 2.79 18.42 -1.91
CA THR A 167 1.83 18.21 -0.78
C THR A 167 0.54 17.51 -1.22
N VAL A 168 0.10 17.75 -2.46
CA VAL A 168 -1.13 17.17 -3.04
C VAL A 168 -1.02 15.65 -3.19
N ARG A 169 0.13 15.10 -3.60
CA ARG A 169 0.34 13.65 -3.69
C ARG A 169 0.35 12.98 -2.32
N VAL A 170 0.88 13.66 -1.30
CA VAL A 170 0.84 13.14 0.08
C VAL A 170 -0.62 12.99 0.53
N VAL A 171 -1.43 14.03 0.30
CA VAL A 171 -2.87 14.02 0.61
C VAL A 171 -3.58 12.92 -0.17
N ARG A 172 -3.31 12.79 -1.47
CA ARG A 172 -3.83 11.71 -2.33
C ARG A 172 -3.53 10.33 -1.76
N ASN A 173 -2.28 10.06 -1.41
CA ASN A 173 -1.86 8.76 -0.89
C ASN A 173 -2.57 8.42 0.43
N ILE A 174 -2.71 9.39 1.34
CA ILE A 174 -3.46 9.22 2.59
C ILE A 174 -4.91 8.83 2.31
N PHE A 175 -5.62 9.60 1.48
CA PHE A 175 -7.03 9.33 1.19
C PHE A 175 -7.24 8.00 0.46
N ILE A 176 -6.35 7.63 -0.47
CA ILE A 176 -6.37 6.33 -1.15
C ILE A 176 -6.20 5.18 -0.15
N ILE A 177 -5.22 5.27 0.76
CA ILE A 177 -4.96 4.26 1.78
C ILE A 177 -6.21 4.04 2.65
N PHE A 178 -6.83 5.13 3.12
CA PHE A 178 -8.06 5.02 3.90
C PHE A 178 -9.22 4.49 3.07
N ALA A 179 -9.42 4.98 1.85
CA ALA A 179 -10.49 4.52 0.97
C ALA A 179 -10.40 3.02 0.66
N LEU A 180 -9.19 2.51 0.40
CA LEU A 180 -8.93 1.08 0.20
C LEU A 180 -9.21 0.27 1.46
N GLY A 181 -8.69 0.71 2.62
CA GLY A 181 -8.90 0.01 3.89
C GLY A 181 -10.38 -0.12 4.25
N PHE A 182 -11.13 0.99 4.18
CA PHE A 182 -12.57 1.00 4.45
C PHE A 182 -13.39 0.29 3.37
N SER A 183 -13.01 0.36 2.10
CA SER A 183 -13.66 -0.38 1.02
C SER A 183 -13.49 -1.90 1.17
N GLY A 184 -12.30 -2.36 1.55
CA GLY A 184 -12.03 -3.77 1.85
C GLY A 184 -12.85 -4.26 3.04
N ALA A 185 -12.96 -3.46 4.10
CA ALA A 185 -13.83 -3.75 5.24
C ALA A 185 -15.31 -3.79 4.84
N TYR A 186 -15.75 -2.89 3.95
CA TYR A 186 -17.15 -2.81 3.50
C TYR A 186 -17.52 -3.96 2.58
N GLN A 187 -16.60 -4.41 1.73
CA GLN A 187 -16.76 -5.62 0.94
C GLN A 187 -16.87 -6.85 1.85
N SER A 188 -15.98 -7.00 2.84
CA SER A 188 -16.08 -8.08 3.84
C SER A 188 -17.43 -8.05 4.57
N HIS A 189 -17.91 -6.88 4.97
CA HIS A 189 -19.20 -6.72 5.67
C HIS A 189 -20.41 -7.05 4.77
N THR A 190 -20.43 -6.54 3.54
CA THR A 190 -21.54 -6.74 2.60
C THR A 190 -21.60 -8.20 2.12
N GLN A 191 -20.46 -8.85 2.01
CA GLN A 191 -20.32 -10.24 1.60
C GLN A 191 -20.75 -11.24 2.69
N ARG A 192 -20.63 -10.89 3.98
CA ARG A 192 -21.25 -11.66 5.08
C ARG A 192 -22.77 -11.74 4.92
N ARG A 193 -23.39 -10.72 4.33
CA ARG A 193 -24.84 -10.66 4.04
C ARG A 193 -25.21 -11.25 2.67
N GLY A 194 -24.29 -12.01 2.03
CA GLY A 194 -24.52 -12.70 0.76
C GLY A 194 -24.50 -11.82 -0.48
N LYS A 195 -24.17 -10.53 -0.36
CA LYS A 195 -24.13 -9.59 -1.48
C LYS A 195 -22.69 -9.46 -2.00
N LYS A 196 -22.49 -9.63 -3.30
CA LYS A 196 -21.20 -9.37 -3.97
C LYS A 196 -21.08 -7.88 -4.23
N GLN A 197 -19.96 -7.27 -3.85
CA GLN A 197 -19.61 -5.90 -4.24
C GLN A 197 -18.20 -5.90 -4.82
N GLY A 198 -18.02 -5.23 -5.96
CA GLY A 198 -16.74 -5.12 -6.66
C GLY A 198 -16.00 -3.79 -6.44
N SER A 199 -16.56 -2.87 -5.64
CA SER A 199 -16.03 -1.50 -5.47
C SER A 199 -14.58 -1.45 -4.98
N PHE A 200 -14.14 -2.46 -4.21
CA PHE A 200 -12.74 -2.59 -3.78
C PHE A 200 -11.80 -2.94 -4.93
N LEU A 201 -12.20 -3.86 -5.82
CA LEU A 201 -11.39 -4.24 -6.99
C LEU A 201 -11.27 -3.10 -7.99
N VAL A 202 -12.35 -2.33 -8.18
CA VAL A 202 -12.34 -1.13 -9.02
C VAL A 202 -11.42 -0.06 -8.42
N LEU A 203 -11.47 0.17 -7.11
CA LEU A 203 -10.55 1.10 -6.45
C LEU A 203 -9.10 0.65 -6.51
N ALA A 204 -8.81 -0.64 -6.29
CA ALA A 204 -7.47 -1.19 -6.43
C ALA A 204 -6.96 -1.02 -7.87
N LEU A 205 -7.81 -1.26 -8.87
CA LEU A 205 -7.46 -1.06 -10.28
C LEU A 205 -7.18 0.42 -10.60
N ILE A 206 -7.99 1.34 -10.09
CA ILE A 206 -7.78 2.79 -10.26
C ILE A 206 -6.41 3.18 -9.67
N VAL A 207 -6.07 2.69 -8.48
CA VAL A 207 -4.78 2.95 -7.83
C VAL A 207 -3.64 2.41 -8.69
N LEU A 208 -3.74 1.19 -9.22
CA LEU A 208 -2.72 0.64 -10.11
C LEU A 208 -2.48 1.49 -11.37
N LEU A 209 -3.56 2.02 -11.96
CA LEU A 209 -3.49 2.83 -13.18
C LEU A 209 -3.01 4.26 -12.93
N THR A 210 -3.26 4.82 -11.73
CA THR A 210 -2.90 6.21 -11.38
C THR A 210 -1.58 6.34 -10.60
N PHE A 211 -1.05 5.26 -10.04
CA PHE A 211 0.20 5.31 -9.26
C PHE A 211 1.42 5.68 -10.12
N GLN A 212 1.37 5.41 -11.43
CA GLN A 212 2.44 5.73 -12.39
C GLN A 212 2.16 6.95 -13.28
N SER A 213 1.13 7.76 -12.97
CA SER A 213 0.86 8.96 -13.77
C SER A 213 2.06 9.93 -13.73
N GLU A 214 2.41 10.47 -14.91
CA GLU A 214 3.56 11.34 -15.13
C GLU A 214 3.58 12.55 -14.18
N LEU A 215 4.80 13.01 -13.84
CA LEU A 215 5.05 14.24 -13.08
C LEU A 215 4.22 15.41 -13.64
N GLY A 216 3.55 16.16 -12.77
CA GLY A 216 2.75 17.34 -13.16
C GLY A 216 1.27 17.09 -13.52
N THR A 217 0.74 15.86 -13.40
CA THR A 217 -0.70 15.60 -13.60
C THR A 217 -1.57 15.97 -12.38
N PHE A 218 -1.51 17.23 -11.95
CA PHE A 218 -2.32 17.79 -10.84
C PHE A 218 -3.81 17.46 -10.98
N GLY A 219 -4.34 17.45 -12.21
CA GLY A 219 -5.74 17.08 -12.47
C GLY A 219 -6.06 15.61 -12.16
N GLY A 220 -5.14 14.68 -12.46
CA GLY A 220 -5.32 13.26 -12.16
C GLY A 220 -5.33 12.99 -10.65
N ASP A 221 -4.46 13.67 -9.92
CA ASP A 221 -4.37 13.57 -8.46
C ASP A 221 -5.63 14.07 -7.76
N LEU A 222 -6.17 15.20 -8.22
CA LEU A 222 -7.43 15.73 -7.71
C LEU A 222 -8.61 14.80 -8.00
N ILE A 223 -8.68 14.20 -9.19
CA ILE A 223 -9.73 13.24 -9.53
C ILE A 223 -9.64 12.00 -8.63
N ALA A 224 -8.43 11.48 -8.39
CA ALA A 224 -8.22 10.35 -7.51
C ALA A 224 -8.62 10.67 -6.05
N ILE A 225 -8.28 11.88 -5.56
CA ILE A 225 -8.74 12.37 -4.24
C ILE A 225 -10.27 12.41 -4.20
N LEU A 226 -10.91 13.08 -5.16
CA LEU A 226 -12.37 13.20 -5.19
C LEU A 226 -13.06 11.83 -5.27
N ALA A 227 -12.54 10.91 -6.07
CA ALA A 227 -13.05 9.54 -6.16
C ALA A 227 -12.90 8.78 -4.82
N SER A 228 -11.75 8.89 -4.17
CA SER A 228 -11.50 8.22 -2.88
C SER A 228 -12.40 8.79 -1.77
N VAL A 229 -12.58 10.11 -1.71
CA VAL A 229 -13.45 10.81 -0.76
C VAL A 229 -14.91 10.45 -0.99
N THR A 230 -15.38 10.46 -2.25
CA THR A 230 -16.77 10.09 -2.55
C THR A 230 -17.07 8.65 -2.16
N VAL A 231 -16.17 7.70 -2.42
CA VAL A 231 -16.35 6.31 -1.98
C VAL A 231 -16.36 6.20 -0.46
N LEU A 232 -15.44 6.87 0.26
CA LEU A 232 -15.45 6.91 1.73
C LEU A 232 -16.77 7.46 2.28
N CYS A 233 -17.25 8.58 1.74
CA CYS A 233 -18.52 9.19 2.14
C CYS A 233 -19.70 8.24 1.89
N ILE A 234 -19.75 7.58 0.74
CA ILE A 234 -20.81 6.61 0.41
C ILE A 234 -20.78 5.42 1.38
N ILE A 235 -19.60 4.90 1.70
CA ILE A 235 -19.44 3.78 2.65
C ILE A 235 -19.90 4.19 4.05
N ILE A 236 -19.43 5.34 4.55
CA ILE A 236 -19.80 5.86 5.88
C ILE A 236 -21.30 6.13 5.95
N TYR A 237 -21.87 6.79 4.93
CA TYR A 237 -23.31 7.05 4.85
C TYR A 237 -24.13 5.76 4.87
N ASN A 238 -23.74 4.75 4.08
CA ASN A 238 -24.42 3.46 4.05
C ASN A 238 -24.35 2.71 5.40
N MET A 239 -23.24 2.85 6.12
CA MET A 239 -23.07 2.26 7.46
C MET A 239 -23.89 3.00 8.53
N LEU A 240 -23.94 4.34 8.48
CA LEU A 240 -24.77 5.15 9.39
C LEU A 240 -26.26 4.88 9.15
N ARG A 241 -26.70 4.87 7.89
CA ARG A 241 -28.11 4.63 7.52
C ARG A 241 -28.58 3.23 7.91
N LYS A 242 -27.79 2.18 7.64
CA LYS A 242 -28.15 0.80 8.03
C LYS A 242 -28.20 0.62 9.55
N GLY A 243 -27.40 1.39 10.26
CA GLY A 243 -27.33 1.33 11.71
C GLY A 243 -28.40 2.14 12.46
N ASN A 244 -29.30 2.82 11.76
CA ASN A 244 -30.53 3.39 12.33
C ASN A 244 -31.76 2.49 12.10
N GLY A 245 -31.60 1.35 11.41
CA GLY A 245 -32.68 0.40 11.12
C GLY A 245 -32.71 -0.84 12.02
N TYR A 246 -31.93 -0.85 13.11
CA TYR A 246 -31.87 -1.95 14.09
C TYR A 246 -32.14 -1.44 15.52
N GLU A 247 -33.12 -0.55 15.65
CA GLU A 247 -33.90 -0.42 16.89
C GLU A 247 -35.25 -1.08 16.65
N ILE A 248 -35.29 -2.41 16.72
CA ILE A 248 -36.47 -3.21 17.08
C ILE A 248 -35.97 -4.40 17.89
#